data_AF-A0A7H4PQQ1-F1
#
_entry.id   AF-A0A7H4PQQ1-F1
#
_cell.length_a   1.000
_cell.length_b   1.000
_cell.length_c   1.000
_cell.angle_alpha   90.00
_cell.angle_beta   90.00
_cell.angle_gamma   90.00
#
_symmetry.space_group_name_H-M   'P 1'
#
loop_
_entity.id
_entity.type
_entity.pdbx_description
1 polymer ?
#
loop_
_entity_poly.entity_id
_entity_poly.type
_entity_poly.pdbx_seq_one_letter_code
_entity_poly.pdbx_strand_id
1 'polypeptide(L)'
;MTCMEITKLYQEAGVPDGVINVVTCSRNEADILLTHPDVNGVSFVGSTSVGLHVLLQSRRSRQARSGTVRSEKPCPGAGRCAN
;
A
#
# COMPACT_ATOMS: atom_id res chain seq x y z
N MET A 1 3.58 -8.66 12.45
CA MET A 1 2.71 -8.87 13.63
C MET A 1 1.97 -7.60 14.07
N THR A 2 2.58 -6.41 14.06
CA THR A 2 1.94 -5.15 14.52
C THR A 2 0.56 -4.85 13.93
N CYS A 3 0.34 -5.08 12.63
CA CYS A 3 -0.96 -4.79 12.00
C CYS A 3 -2.09 -5.68 12.53
N MET A 4 -1.81 -6.94 12.86
CA MET A 4 -2.83 -7.88 13.37
C MET A 4 -3.32 -7.48 14.76
N GLU A 5 -2.40 -7.02 15.62
CA GLU A 5 -2.76 -6.52 16.95
C GLU A 5 -3.61 -5.24 16.87
N ILE A 6 -3.29 -4.34 15.94
CA ILE A 6 -4.09 -3.13 15.71
C ILE A 6 -5.52 -3.50 15.27
N THR A 7 -5.68 -4.49 14.39
CA THR A 7 -7.01 -4.97 13.98
C THR A 7 -7.81 -5.51 15.17
N LYS A 8 -7.18 -6.21 16.10
CA LYS A 8 -7.83 -6.70 17.31
C LYS A 8 -8.34 -5.54 18.19
N LEU A 9 -7.54 -4.47 18.34
CA LEU A 9 -7.97 -3.27 19.06
C LEU A 9 -9.17 -2.59 18.39
N TYR A 10 -9.25 -2.58 17.06
CA TYR A 10 -10.43 -2.05 16.36
C TYR A 10 -11.69 -2.90 16.58
N GLN A 11 -11.56 -4.22 16.68
CA GLN A 11 -12.67 -5.09 17.03
C GLN A 11 -13.14 -4.82 18.47
N GLU A 12 -12.22 -4.70 19.42
CA GLU A 12 -12.53 -4.33 20.81
C GLU A 12 -13.18 -2.94 20.92
N ALA A 13 -12.83 -2.01 20.03
CA ALA A 13 -13.46 -0.69 19.94
C ALA A 13 -14.88 -0.70 19.34
N GLY A 14 -15.38 -1.86 18.90
CA GLY A 14 -16.75 -2.02 18.38
C GLY A 14 -16.91 -1.71 16.89
N VAL A 15 -15.83 -1.75 16.10
CA VAL A 15 -15.93 -1.66 14.64
C VAL A 15 -16.66 -2.90 14.10
N PRO A 16 -17.70 -2.76 13.26
CA PRO A 16 -18.41 -3.89 12.69
C PRO A 16 -17.51 -4.80 11.84
N ASP A 17 -17.83 -6.08 11.84
CA ASP A 17 -17.10 -7.07 11.03
C ASP A 17 -17.12 -6.71 9.54
N GLY A 18 -15.96 -6.88 8.90
CA GLY A 18 -15.78 -6.62 7.46
C GLY A 18 -15.44 -5.17 7.10
N VAL A 19 -15.52 -4.21 8.02
CA VAL A 19 -15.12 -2.81 7.76
C VAL A 19 -13.61 -2.66 7.61
N ILE A 20 -12.83 -3.37 8.43
CA ILE A 20 -11.37 -3.42 8.37
C ILE A 20 -10.93 -4.86 8.15
N ASN A 21 -10.24 -5.11 7.04
CA ASN A 21 -9.70 -6.43 6.70
C ASN A 21 -8.19 -6.33 6.53
N VAL A 22 -7.45 -7.23 7.18
CA VAL A 22 -6.00 -7.38 6.98
C VAL A 22 -5.75 -8.68 6.25
N VAL A 23 -5.12 -8.57 5.08
CA VAL A 23 -4.75 -9.72 4.26
C VAL A 23 -3.24 -9.69 4.09
N THR A 24 -2.59 -10.77 4.53
CA THR A 24 -1.17 -10.97 4.27
C THR A 24 -0.99 -11.42 2.83
N CYS A 25 -0.41 -10.54 2.01
CA CYS A 25 -0.27 -10.75 0.58
C CYS A 25 1.19 -10.71 0.16
N SER A 26 1.50 -11.43 -0.91
CA SER A 26 2.71 -11.22 -1.70
C SER A 26 2.38 -10.33 -2.91
N ARG A 27 3.32 -10.22 -3.85
CA ARG A 27 3.13 -9.44 -5.08
C ARG A 27 1.94 -9.93 -5.91
N ASN A 28 1.74 -11.24 -5.99
CA ASN A 28 0.70 -11.83 -6.83
C ASN A 28 -0.71 -11.45 -6.34
N GLU A 29 -0.95 -11.56 -5.04
CA GLU A 29 -2.25 -11.23 -4.45
C GLU A 29 -2.50 -9.71 -4.47
N ALA A 30 -1.45 -8.90 -4.34
CA ALA A 30 -1.54 -7.45 -4.49
C ALA A 30 -1.99 -7.05 -5.90
N ASP A 31 -1.44 -7.66 -6.95
CA ASP A 31 -1.83 -7.35 -8.33
C ASP A 31 -3.30 -7.69 -8.62
N ILE A 32 -3.83 -8.75 -7.99
CA ILE A 32 -5.26 -9.10 -8.06
C ILE A 32 -6.11 -7.99 -7.43
N LEU A 33 -5.75 -7.50 -6.24
CA LEU A 33 -6.48 -6.43 -5.57
C LEU A 33 -6.46 -5.11 -6.35
N LEU A 34 -5.35 -4.81 -7.03
CA LEU A 34 -5.22 -3.61 -7.87
C LEU A 34 -6.12 -3.62 -9.10
N THR A 35 -6.50 -4.81 -9.58
CA THR A 35 -7.32 -4.99 -10.79
C THR A 35 -8.79 -5.31 -10.50
N HIS A 36 -9.13 -5.56 -9.24
CA HIS A 36 -10.49 -5.93 -8.85
C HIS A 36 -11.47 -4.76 -9.04
N PRO A 37 -12.65 -4.99 -9.67
CA PRO A 37 -13.61 -3.94 -9.99
C PRO A 37 -14.26 -3.30 -8.75
N ASP A 38 -14.36 -4.03 -7.63
CA ASP A 38 -14.99 -3.55 -6.40
C ASP A 38 -14.06 -2.70 -5.51
N VAL A 39 -12.79 -2.56 -5.89
CA VAL A 39 -11.86 -1.70 -5.16
C VAL A 39 -11.97 -0.30 -5.76
N ASN A 40 -12.47 0.65 -4.97
CA ASN A 40 -12.67 2.03 -5.42
C ASN A 40 -11.42 2.89 -5.35
N GLY A 41 -10.40 2.51 -4.58
CA GLY A 41 -9.18 3.28 -4.45
C GLY A 41 -8.07 2.58 -3.71
N VAL A 42 -6.83 3.01 -3.97
CA VAL A 42 -5.62 2.39 -3.42
C VAL A 42 -4.68 3.45 -2.88
N SER A 43 -4.12 3.17 -1.70
CA SER A 43 -3.02 3.93 -1.11
C SER A 43 -1.82 3.00 -0.91
N PHE A 44 -0.65 3.46 -1.31
CA PHE A 44 0.59 2.69 -1.25
C PHE A 44 1.72 3.52 -0.63
N VAL A 45 2.46 2.90 0.29
CA VAL A 45 3.67 3.47 0.89
C VAL A 45 4.78 2.44 0.76
N GLY A 46 5.89 2.82 0.12
CA GLY A 46 7.02 1.94 -0.12
C GLY A 46 7.97 2.51 -1.18
N SER A 47 8.72 1.63 -1.85
CA SER A 47 9.70 1.99 -2.87
C SER A 47 9.06 2.64 -4.11
N THR A 48 9.79 3.57 -4.74
CA THR A 48 9.36 4.31 -5.93
C THR A 48 8.99 3.40 -7.10
N SER A 49 9.79 2.36 -7.36
CA SER A 49 9.56 1.42 -8.46
C SER A 49 8.21 0.68 -8.33
N VAL A 50 7.85 0.27 -7.11
CA VAL A 50 6.57 -0.39 -6.84
C VAL A 50 5.42 0.62 -6.85
N GLY A 51 5.62 1.83 -6.32
CA GLY A 51 4.62 2.90 -6.36
C GLY A 51 4.21 3.28 -7.78
N LEU A 52 5.16 3.33 -8.72
CA LEU A 52 4.87 3.56 -10.14
C LEU A 52 4.04 2.42 -10.75
N HIS A 53 4.34 1.17 -10.41
CA HIS A 53 3.56 0.01 -10.86
C HIS A 53 2.11 0.10 -10.36
N VAL A 54 1.89 0.36 -9.07
CA VAL A 54 0.56 0.54 -8.47
C VAL A 54 -0.20 1.70 -9.14
N LEU A 55 0.50 2.81 -9.41
CA LEU A 55 -0.09 3.98 -10.08
C LEU A 55 -0.55 3.67 -11.51
N LEU A 56 0.20 2.84 -12.24
CA LEU A 56 -0.14 2.42 -13.60
C LEU A 56 -1.31 1.43 -13.61
N GLN A 57 -1.32 0.45 -12.71
CA GLN A 57 -2.40 -0.53 -12.62
C GLN A 57 -3.72 0.12 -12.20
N SER A 58 -3.71 1.00 -11.19
CA SER A 58 -4.89 1.76 -10.75
C SER A 58 -5.48 2.69 -11.83
N ARG A 59 -4.71 3.08 -12.86
CA ARG A 59 -5.24 3.81 -14.04
C ARG A 59 -6.20 2.94 -14.85
N ARG A 60 -5.86 1.66 -14.98
CA ARG A 60 -6.61 0.73 -15.81
C ARG A 60 -7.92 0.34 -15.13
N SER A 61 -7.91 0.19 -13.80
CA SER A 61 -9.07 -0.21 -12.99
C SER A 61 -9.98 0.93 -12.51
N ARG A 62 -9.79 2.18 -12.99
CA ARG A 62 -10.62 3.37 -12.63
C ARG A 62 -10.66 3.70 -11.12
N GLN A 63 -9.63 3.31 -10.37
CA GLN A 63 -9.51 3.54 -8.92
C GLN A 63 -9.11 4.97 -8.55
N ALA A 64 -9.75 5.52 -7.51
CA ALA A 64 -9.40 6.78 -6.84
C ALA A 64 -8.07 6.66 -6.07
N ARG A 65 -7.30 7.74 -6.00
CA ARG A 65 -5.89 7.68 -5.57
C ARG A 65 -5.59 8.64 -4.44
N SER A 66 -4.89 8.12 -3.44
CA SER A 66 -4.17 8.93 -2.45
C SER A 66 -2.78 8.34 -2.33
N GLY A 67 -1.75 9.06 -2.76
CA GLY A 67 -0.37 8.55 -2.72
C GLY A 67 0.67 9.62 -3.02
N THR A 68 1.54 9.86 -2.06
CA THR A 68 2.71 10.74 -2.19
C THR A 68 3.89 9.89 -2.67
N VAL A 69 4.26 10.01 -3.95
CA VAL A 69 5.52 9.42 -4.44
C VAL A 69 6.65 10.23 -3.80
N ARG A 70 7.30 9.68 -2.77
CA ARG A 70 8.56 10.26 -2.29
C ARG A 70 9.58 10.08 -3.41
N SER A 71 10.06 11.18 -4.00
CA SER A 71 11.37 11.13 -4.61
C SER A 71 12.36 10.84 -3.48
N GLU A 72 13.20 9.83 -3.66
CA GLU A 72 14.41 9.72 -2.83
C GLU A 72 15.11 11.07 -2.94
N LYS A 73 15.24 11.80 -1.83
CA LYS A 73 16.09 12.99 -1.83
C LYS A 73 17.50 12.49 -2.10
N PRO A 74 18.16 12.92 -3.19
CA PRO A 74 19.58 12.62 -3.36
C PRO A 74 20.29 13.23 -2.15
N CYS A 75 20.98 12.40 -1.36
CA CYS A 75 21.82 12.91 -0.28
C CYS A 75 22.83 13.89 -0.90
N PRO A 76 22.82 15.17 -0.53
CA PRO A 76 23.81 16.10 -1.03
C PRO A 76 25.13 15.75 -0.34
N GLY A 77 25.96 14.93 -1.00
CA GLY A 77 27.37 14.73 -0.64
C GLY A 77 27.72 13.50 0.20
N ALA A 78 27.30 12.28 -0.17
CA ALA A 78 27.86 11.06 0.42
C ALA A 78 28.34 10.08 -0.65
N GLY A 79 29.63 10.13 -0.95
CA GLY A 79 30.32 8.99 -1.53
C GLY A 79 30.28 7.82 -0.55
N ARG A 80 29.86 6.65 -1.05
CA ARG A 80 29.98 5.33 -0.38
C ARG A 80 29.40 5.27 1.05
N CYS A 81 28.11 5.01 1.16
CA CYS A 81 27.59 4.22 2.28
C CYS A 81 27.35 2.80 1.77
N ALA A 82 28.43 2.03 1.68
CA ALA A 82 28.38 0.57 1.68
C ALA A 82 28.68 0.12 3.11
N ASN A 83 27.77 -0.67 3.68
CA ASN A 83 28.04 -1.72 4.66
C ASN A 83 27.00 -2.81 4.43
#